data_AF-A0A7X8YMC2-F1
#
_entry.id   AF-A0A7X8YMC2-F1
#
_cell.length_a   1.000
_cell.length_b   1.000
_cell.length_c   1.000
_cell.angle_alpha   90.00
_cell.angle_beta   90.00
_cell.angle_gamma   90.00
#
_symmetry.space_group_name_H-M   'P 1'
#
loop_
_entity.id
_entity.type
_entity.pdbx_description
1 polymer ?
#
loop_
_entity_poly.entity_id
_entity_poly.type
_entity_poly.pdbx_seq_one_letter_code
_entity_poly.pdbx_strand_id
1 'polypeptide(L)' 'MVIREVTGHRFNRGDLVKVASLEDKLTFCIIGFRYNLQGDRIAILKGLFNQDLIIEKPVTELTNLLIRGIL' A
#
# COMPACT_ATOMS: atom_id res chain seq x y z
N MET A 1 1.37 23.55 -16.75
CA MET A 1 1.02 22.49 -15.78
C MET A 1 1.64 21.20 -16.28
N VAL A 2 2.64 20.67 -15.59
CA VAL A 2 3.33 19.44 -16.03
C VAL A 2 2.56 18.26 -15.47
N ILE A 3 1.77 17.60 -16.32
CA ILE A 3 1.15 16.31 -15.98
C ILE A 3 2.25 15.26 -16.16
N ARG A 4 2.75 14.71 -15.04
CA ARG A 4 3.69 13.60 -15.07
C ARG A 4 2.89 12.30 -15.20
N GLU A 5 3.11 11.58 -16.29
CA GLU A 5 2.72 10.17 -16.35
C GLU A 5 3.48 9.41 -15.26
N VAL A 6 2.74 8.75 -14.36
CA VAL A 6 3.29 7.82 -13.37
C VAL A 6 3.53 6.48 -14.06
N THR A 7 4.52 6.43 -14.95
CA THR A 7 4.99 5.20 -15.58
C THR A 7 6.08 4.59 -14.70
N GLY A 8 5.63 3.95 -13.61
CA GLY A 8 6.54 3.37 -12.64
C GLY A 8 5.81 2.96 -11.38
N HIS A 9 5.09 1.83 -11.45
CA HIS A 9 4.58 1.14 -10.28
C HIS A 9 5.66 1.08 -9.20
N ARG A 10 5.29 1.43 -7.96
CA ARG A 10 5.56 0.64 -6.75
C ARG A 10 5.37 1.57 -5.57
N PHE A 11 4.18 1.58 -5.03
CA PHE A 11 3.86 1.85 -3.63
C PHE A 11 4.90 2.67 -2.84
N ASN A 12 4.49 3.85 -2.35
CA ASN A 12 5.28 4.70 -1.48
C ASN A 12 4.80 4.61 -0.03
N ARG A 13 5.66 5.03 0.91
CA ARG A 13 5.20 5.26 2.29
C ARG A 13 4.16 6.38 2.27
N GLY A 14 3.06 6.20 3.00
CA GLY A 14 1.91 7.10 2.98
C GLY A 14 0.81 6.68 2.00
N ASP A 15 1.10 5.80 1.03
CA ASP A 15 0.07 5.33 0.10
C ASP A 15 -1.00 4.54 0.86
N LEU A 16 -2.24 4.77 0.46
CA LEU A 16 -3.40 4.02 0.93
C LEU A 16 -3.58 2.80 0.04
N VAL A 17 -3.74 1.64 0.66
CA VAL A 17 -3.81 0.37 -0.06
C VAL A 17 -4.87 -0.55 0.54
N LYS A 18 -5.37 -1.44 -0.30
CA LYS A 18 -6.06 -2.66 0.12
C LYS A 18 -5.14 -3.86 -0.10
N VAL A 19 -5.37 -4.92 0.65
CA VAL A 19 -4.69 -6.20 0.48
C VAL A 19 -5.67 -7.17 -0.17
N ALA A 20 -5.31 -7.76 -1.29
CA ALA A 20 -6.21 -8.63 -2.07
C ALA A 20 -6.72 -9.84 -1.28
N SER A 21 -5.94 -10.34 -0.31
CA SER A 21 -6.29 -11.48 0.53
C SER A 21 -7.13 -11.12 1.76
N LEU A 22 -7.41 -9.85 2.01
CA LEU A 22 -8.20 -9.37 3.15
C LEU A 22 -9.55 -8.81 2.70
N GLU A 23 -10.52 -8.83 3.62
CA GLU A 23 -11.86 -8.28 3.36
C GLU A 23 -11.80 -6.82 2.89
N ASP A 24 -12.68 -6.49 1.95
CA ASP A 24 -12.74 -5.20 1.24
C ASP A 24 -12.97 -3.97 2.13
N LYS A 25 -13.27 -4.19 3.41
CA LYS A 25 -13.50 -3.16 4.43
C LYS A 25 -12.21 -2.69 5.10
N LEU A 26 -11.11 -3.43 4.98
CA LEU A 26 -9.85 -3.06 5.61
C LEU A 26 -9.02 -2.18 4.70
N THR A 27 -8.77 -0.95 5.16
CA THR A 27 -7.89 0.01 4.50
C THR A 27 -6.59 0.13 5.29
N PHE A 28 -5.49 0.13 4.56
CA PHE A 28 -4.16 0.20 5.12
C PHE A 28 -3.42 1.42 4.60
N CYS A 29 -2.52 1.95 5.43
CA CYS A 29 -1.49 2.88 4.99
C CYS A 29 -0.14 2.18 5.03
N ILE A 30 0.67 2.38 4.00
CA ILE A 30 2.05 1.88 3.99
C ILE A 30 2.91 2.74 4.90
N ILE A 31 3.48 2.13 5.94
CA ILE A 31 4.40 2.81 6.87
C ILE A 31 5.86 2.47 6.59
N GLY A 32 6.14 1.40 5.85
CA GLY A 32 7.50 0.97 5.58
C GLY A 32 7.61 -0.13 4.54
N PHE A 33 8.86 -0.43 4.18
CA PHE A 33 9.21 -1.56 3.33
C PHE A 33 10.40 -2.28 3.93
N ARG A 34 10.46 -3.59 3.70
CA ARG A 34 11.64 -4.41 3.91
C ARG A 34 11.79 -5.42 2.78
N TYR A 35 12.89 -6.13 2.77
CA TYR A 35 13.13 -7.25 1.87
C TYR A 35 13.16 -8.55 2.66
N ASN A 36 12.56 -9.62 2.13
CA ASN A 36 12.73 -10.96 2.71
C ASN A 36 14.10 -11.55 2.29
N LEU A 37 14.43 -12.74 2.81
CA LEU A 37 15.68 -13.44 2.46
C LEU A 37 15.77 -13.85 0.98
N GLN A 38 14.63 -13.91 0.27
CA GLN A 38 14.54 -14.23 -1.14
C GLN A 38 14.65 -12.98 -2.05
N GLY A 39 14.76 -11.78 -1.45
CA GLY A 39 14.83 -10.51 -2.17
C GLY A 39 13.48 -9.90 -2.53
N ASP A 40 12.37 -10.48 -2.09
CA ASP A 40 11.03 -9.93 -2.32
C ASP A 40 10.78 -8.70 -1.46
N ARG A 41 10.18 -7.67 -2.06
CA ARG A 41 9.79 -6.44 -1.38
C ARG A 41 8.50 -6.67 -0.59
N ILE A 42 8.57 -6.54 0.72
CA ILE A 42 7.46 -6.65 1.65
C ILE A 42 7.10 -5.25 2.15
N ALA A 43 5.82 -4.89 2.08
CA ALA A 43 5.31 -3.65 2.66
C ALA A 43 4.83 -3.89 4.09
N ILE A 44 5.13 -2.94 4.96
CA ILE A 44 4.62 -2.86 6.33
C ILE A 44 3.43 -1.92 6.31
N LEU A 45 2.29 -2.42 6.76
CA LEU A 45 0.99 -1.79 6.64
C LEU A 45 0.41 -1.52 8.03
N LYS A 46 -0.10 -0.32 8.27
CA LYS A 46 -0.91 0.03 9.45
C LYS A 46 -2.37 0.10 9.05
N GLY A 47 -3.24 -0.61 9.77
CA GLY A 47 -4.69 -0.49 9.60
C GLY A 47 -5.18 0.91 9.96
N LEU A 48 -6.12 1.43 9.17
CA LEU A 48 -6.79 2.72 9.39
C LEU A 48 -8.16 2.53 10.04
N PHE A 49 -8.77 3.63 10.47
CA PHE A 49 -10.13 3.65 11.07
C PHE A 49 -10.27 2.78 12.33
N ASN A 50 -9.47 3.06 13.36
CA ASN A 50 -9.47 2.36 14.66
C ASN A 50 -9.07 0.88 14.59
N GLN A 51 -8.31 0.50 13.58
CA GLN A 51 -7.71 -0.83 13.45
C GLN A 51 -6.33 -0.85 14.11
N ASP A 52 -6.20 -1.51 15.26
CA ASP A 52 -4.93 -1.65 15.99
C ASP A 52 -4.07 -2.82 15.51
N LEU A 53 -3.90 -2.92 14.19
CA LEU A 53 -3.09 -3.96 13.59
C LEU A 53 -2.03 -3.40 12.64
N ILE A 54 -0.84 -4.01 12.72
CA ILE A 54 0.27 -3.82 11.80
C ILE A 54 0.52 -5.17 11.14
N ILE A 55 0.46 -5.21 9.82
CA ILE A 55 0.65 -6.44 9.03
C ILE A 55 1.69 -6.22 7.97
N GLU A 56 2.24 -7.32 7.49
CA GLU A 56 3.29 -7.33 6.49
C GLU A 56 2.83 -8.18 5.31
N LYS A 57 2.87 -7.59 4.12
CA LYS A 57 2.39 -8.24 2.91
C LYS A 57 3.31 -7.97 1.73
N PRO A 58 3.50 -8.94 0.83
CA PRO A 58 4.21 -8.70 -0.42
C PRO A 58 3.60 -7.54 -1.17
N VAL A 59 4.42 -6.70 -1.80
CA VAL A 59 3.92 -5.57 -2.62
C VAL A 59 3.02 -6.04 -3.78
N THR A 60 3.12 -7.31 -4.17
CA THR A 60 2.28 -7.96 -5.19
C THR A 60 0.86 -8.23 -4.72
N GLU A 61 0.60 -8.29 -3.40
CA GLU A 61 -0.74 -8.45 -2.83
C GLU A 61 -1.45 -7.10 -2.59
N LEU A 62 -0.79 -5.98 -2.89
CA LEU A 62 -1.32 -4.66 -2.63
C LEU A 62 -2.06 -4.11 -3.85
N THR A 63 -3.19 -3.46 -3.59
CA THR A 63 -3.92 -2.67 -4.57
C THR A 63 -3.93 -1.23 -4.09
N ASN A 64 -3.38 -0.31 -4.90
CA ASN A 64 -3.34 1.11 -4.55
C ASN A 64 -4.76 1.67 -4.58
N LEU A 65 -5.19 2.24 -3.46
CA LEU A 65 -6.34 3.12 -3.43
C LEU A 65 -5.83 4.49 -3.88
N LEU A 66 -5.65 4.64 -5.19
CA LEU A 66 -5.52 5.94 -5.79
C LEU A 66 -6.81 6.67 -5.45
N ILE A 67 -6.77 7.50 -4.40
CA ILE A 67 -7.70 8.59 -4.26
C ILE A 67 -7.38 9.47 -5.47
N ARG A 68 -8.07 9.21 -6.58
CA ARG A 68 -8.21 10.17 -7.67
C ARG A 68 -8.89 11.36 -7.03
N GLY A 69 -8.09 12.24 -6.41
CA GLY A 69 -8.55 13.48 -5.86
C GLY A 69 -9.17 14.26 -7.01
N ILE A 70 -10.49 14.20 -7.10
CA ILE A 70 -11.23 15.30 -7.68
C ILE A 70 -11.32 16.29 -6.52
N LEU A 71 -10.33 17.18 -6.47
CA LEU A 71 -10.39 18.43 -5.71
C LEU A 71 -10.95 19.49 -6.66
#